data_AF-A0A933QKY1-F1
#
_entry.id   AF-A0A933QKY1-F1
#
_cell.length_a   1.000
_cell.length_b   1.000
_cell.length_c   1.000
_cell.angle_alpha   90.00
_cell.angle_beta   90.00
_cell.angle_gamma   90.00
#
_symmetry.space_group_name_H-M   'P 1'
#
loop_
_entity.id
_entity.type
_entity.pdbx_description
1 polymer ?
#
loop_
_entity_poly.entity_id
_entity_poly.type
_entity_poly.pdbx_seq_one_letter_code
_entity_poly.pdbx_strand_id
1 'polypeptide(L)'
;MKEILQRYWIFFGVLFSASIFFTSPNVSATPAQIDSTPTPTPKPTVHIATLSELQAAQSQWARSRHANTYDDGLGANTTCASCKSPRNWDPYAPAAEIAHDCSLCKREPGKPRPPLPGGVLITQSEWKSITCDVCHQPVGNSYSTALSFWNQETQTYEAVSNSMQLCNKCHTGAHGFDVIREQSVSPAHRGWDCIRCHGSHNATVKCIDCHDITQGRGAVAHAQHPNVDCTACHDAGDLPIWQDPYSNSRFFQKYMPLRTAHDLRSWPSHNLQTIADCRRCHHPQGKLQITVAPQVRCDNQSCHAEGASFDWCPQFPRDAAPKVTLP
;
A
#
# COMPACT_ATOMS: atom_id res chain seq x y z
N MET A 1 55.21 -47.31 11.82
CA MET A 1 54.56 -48.64 11.86
C MET A 1 53.16 -48.45 11.32
N LYS A 2 52.96 -48.75 10.03
CA LYS A 2 52.36 -50.01 9.50
C LYS A 2 50.83 -49.95 9.63
N GLU A 3 50.15 -49.63 8.52
CA GLU A 3 49.46 -50.60 7.63
C GLU A 3 48.33 -51.35 8.36
N ILE A 4 47.08 -51.33 7.88
CA ILE A 4 46.49 -52.32 6.96
C ILE A 4 45.09 -51.76 6.55
N LEU A 5 44.77 -51.41 5.29
CA LEU A 5 44.35 -52.23 4.13
C LEU A 5 43.12 -53.14 4.33
N GLN A 6 41.99 -52.80 3.69
CA GLN A 6 41.22 -53.66 2.73
C GLN A 6 39.81 -53.09 2.51
N ARG A 7 39.52 -52.57 1.30
CA ARG A 7 38.72 -53.19 0.22
C ARG A 7 37.24 -53.35 0.59
N TYR A 8 36.31 -52.79 -0.18
CA TYR A 8 35.31 -53.57 -0.94
C TYR A 8 34.56 -52.68 -1.97
N TRP A 9 34.82 -52.98 -3.24
CA TRP A 9 33.93 -53.11 -4.40
C TRP A 9 33.04 -51.95 -4.92
N ILE A 10 33.36 -51.65 -6.17
CA ILE A 10 32.66 -50.97 -7.26
C ILE A 10 31.25 -51.52 -7.47
N PHE A 11 30.25 -50.63 -7.56
CA PHE A 11 29.06 -50.82 -8.39
C PHE A 11 28.78 -49.52 -9.15
N PHE A 12 29.20 -49.48 -10.41
CA PHE A 12 28.80 -48.46 -11.37
C PHE A 12 27.37 -48.77 -11.84
N GLY A 13 26.38 -48.12 -11.21
CA GLY A 13 25.01 -48.09 -11.72
C GLY A 13 24.87 -47.02 -12.79
N VAL A 14 24.90 -47.41 -14.05
CA VAL A 14 24.56 -46.56 -15.20
C VAL A 14 23.05 -46.32 -15.19
N LEU A 15 22.63 -45.15 -14.74
CA LEU A 15 21.26 -44.65 -14.90
C LEU A 15 21.16 -43.95 -16.26
N PHE A 16 20.56 -44.63 -17.23
CA PHE A 16 20.11 -44.05 -18.49
C PHE A 16 18.91 -43.12 -18.20
N SER A 17 19.18 -41.82 -18.09
CA SER A 17 18.14 -40.79 -18.09
C SER A 17 17.59 -40.64 -19.51
N ALA A 18 16.39 -41.15 -19.76
CA ALA A 18 15.64 -40.89 -20.98
C ALA A 18 15.15 -39.44 -20.96
N SER A 19 15.89 -38.54 -21.62
CA SER A 19 15.43 -37.17 -21.90
C SER A 19 14.33 -37.21 -22.96
N ILE A 20 13.08 -37.15 -22.52
CA ILE A 20 11.94 -36.89 -23.40
C ILE A 20 11.93 -35.39 -23.73
N PHE A 21 12.42 -35.04 -24.92
CA PHE A 21 12.28 -33.71 -25.48
C PHE A 21 10.83 -33.52 -25.93
N PHE A 22 10.02 -32.85 -25.12
CA PHE A 22 8.75 -32.28 -25.59
C PHE A 22 9.07 -31.02 -26.40
N THR A 23 9.04 -31.14 -27.73
CA THR A 23 9.04 -29.99 -28.64
C THR A 23 7.66 -29.33 -28.58
N SER A 24 7.52 -28.30 -27.74
CA SER A 24 6.35 -27.44 -27.77
C SER A 24 6.32 -26.67 -29.11
N PRO A 25 5.16 -26.59 -29.80
CA PRO A 25 5.03 -25.72 -30.95
C PRO A 25 5.19 -24.26 -30.52
N ASN A 26 6.18 -23.57 -31.08
CA ASN A 26 6.32 -22.12 -30.97
C ASN A 26 5.15 -21.46 -31.72
N VAL A 27 4.08 -21.13 -30.99
CA VAL A 27 3.06 -20.20 -31.47
C VAL A 27 3.65 -18.80 -31.32
N SER A 28 4.27 -18.30 -32.38
CA SER A 28 4.63 -16.88 -32.50
C SER A 28 3.34 -16.06 -32.60
N ALA A 29 2.80 -15.65 -31.47
CA ALA A 29 1.81 -14.60 -31.43
C ALA A 29 2.50 -13.27 -31.78
N THR A 30 2.19 -12.71 -32.95
CA THR A 30 2.56 -11.34 -33.31
C THR A 30 1.97 -10.40 -32.26
N PRO A 31 2.78 -9.60 -31.54
CA PRO A 31 2.24 -8.61 -30.63
C PRO A 31 1.36 -7.65 -31.43
N ALA A 32 0.08 -7.57 -31.08
CA ALA A 32 -0.78 -6.50 -31.57
C ALA A 32 -0.18 -5.19 -31.05
N GLN A 33 0.48 -4.45 -31.95
CA GLN A 33 1.05 -3.15 -31.66
C GLN A 33 -0.12 -2.18 -31.52
N ILE A 34 -0.57 -1.98 -30.27
CA ILE A 34 -1.58 -0.97 -29.95
C ILE A 34 -0.95 0.39 -30.27
N ASP A 35 -1.33 0.95 -31.41
CA ASP A 35 -0.99 2.31 -31.82
C ASP A 35 -1.56 3.28 -30.78
N SER A 36 -0.72 3.56 -29.79
CA SER A 36 -1.01 4.45 -28.67
C SER A 36 -0.49 5.84 -29.06
N THR A 37 -0.89 6.35 -30.22
CA THR A 37 -0.63 7.76 -30.53
C THR A 37 -1.37 8.58 -29.48
N PRO A 38 -0.66 9.26 -28.54
CA PRO A 38 -1.32 9.95 -27.45
C PRO A 38 -2.12 11.11 -28.04
N THR A 39 -3.45 11.04 -27.94
CA THR A 39 -4.32 12.17 -28.24
C THR A 39 -3.80 13.38 -27.48
N PRO A 40 -3.51 14.51 -28.15
CA PRO A 40 -3.00 15.70 -27.48
C PRO A 40 -3.98 16.10 -26.39
N THR A 41 -3.56 15.93 -25.13
CA THR A 41 -4.35 16.28 -23.97
C THR A 41 -4.65 17.78 -24.06
N PRO A 42 -5.93 18.19 -24.11
CA PRO A 42 -6.27 19.60 -24.15
C PRO A 42 -5.62 20.31 -22.96
N LYS A 43 -4.95 21.44 -23.24
CA LYS A 43 -4.25 22.23 -22.22
C LYS A 43 -5.31 22.61 -21.15
N PRO A 44 -5.18 22.14 -19.90
CA PRO A 44 -6.21 22.35 -18.89
C PRO A 44 -6.48 23.84 -18.73
N THR A 45 -7.74 24.26 -18.88
CA THR A 45 -8.13 25.62 -18.54
C THR A 45 -7.93 25.79 -17.05
N VAL A 46 -7.11 26.78 -16.66
CA VAL A 46 -6.80 27.07 -15.27
C VAL A 46 -8.06 27.61 -14.60
N HIS A 47 -8.77 26.77 -13.85
CA HIS A 47 -9.87 27.19 -12.97
C HIS A 47 -9.28 27.69 -11.65
N ILE A 48 -9.81 28.81 -11.15
CA ILE A 48 -9.44 29.38 -9.85
C ILE A 48 -10.59 29.08 -8.90
N ALA A 49 -10.28 28.48 -7.76
CA ALA A 49 -11.29 28.13 -6.78
C ALA A 49 -12.09 29.37 -6.37
N THR A 50 -13.41 29.25 -6.42
CA THR A 50 -14.34 30.22 -5.83
C THR A 50 -14.18 30.21 -4.31
N LEU A 51 -14.67 31.27 -3.65
CA LEU A 51 -14.63 31.35 -2.18
C LEU A 51 -15.31 30.15 -1.51
N SER A 52 -16.45 29.71 -2.05
CA SER A 52 -17.20 28.56 -1.52
C SER A 52 -16.42 27.25 -1.67
N GLU A 53 -15.80 27.01 -2.84
CA GLU A 53 -14.95 25.84 -3.07
C GLU A 53 -13.74 25.82 -2.12
N LEU A 54 -13.08 26.97 -1.95
CA LEU A 54 -11.92 27.09 -1.06
C LEU A 54 -12.31 26.81 0.40
N GLN A 55 -13.41 27.37 0.89
CA GLN A 55 -13.90 27.14 2.25
C GLN A 55 -14.28 25.68 2.50
N ALA A 56 -14.91 25.03 1.52
CA ALA A 56 -15.22 23.61 1.58
C ALA A 56 -13.93 22.76 1.64
N ALA A 57 -12.97 23.04 0.76
CA ALA A 57 -11.69 22.35 0.72
C ALA A 57 -10.90 22.51 2.03
N GLN A 58 -10.83 23.73 2.58
CA GLN A 58 -10.17 24.02 3.86
C GLN A 58 -10.82 23.25 5.02
N SER A 59 -12.15 23.20 5.06
CA SER A 59 -12.90 22.47 6.09
C SER A 59 -12.70 20.95 6.03
N GLN A 60 -12.52 20.40 4.83
CA GLN A 60 -12.14 19.01 4.64
C GLN A 60 -10.68 18.79 5.08
N TRP A 61 -9.77 19.64 4.59
CA TRP A 61 -8.33 19.54 4.83
C TRP A 61 -7.98 19.61 6.32
N ALA A 62 -8.61 20.52 7.07
CA ALA A 62 -8.37 20.70 8.50
C ALA A 62 -8.60 19.44 9.34
N ARG A 63 -9.41 18.49 8.84
CA ARG A 63 -9.68 17.19 9.48
C ARG A 63 -8.73 16.08 9.02
N SER A 64 -7.91 16.36 8.02
CA SER A 64 -6.95 15.39 7.48
C SER A 64 -5.78 15.17 8.44
N ARG A 65 -5.13 14.01 8.30
CA ARG A 65 -3.85 13.77 8.97
C ARG A 65 -2.69 14.59 8.41
N HIS A 66 -2.87 15.27 7.28
CA HIS A 66 -1.84 16.09 6.63
C HIS A 66 -1.81 17.54 7.15
N ALA A 67 -2.94 18.06 7.65
CA ALA A 67 -3.02 19.45 8.11
C ALA A 67 -2.28 19.71 9.43
N ASN A 68 -2.13 18.68 10.28
CA ASN A 68 -1.60 18.80 11.64
C ASN A 68 -0.53 17.73 11.89
N THR A 69 0.63 17.87 11.25
CA THR A 69 1.65 16.81 11.11
C THR A 69 2.94 17.06 11.89
N TYR A 70 2.94 17.91 12.91
CA TYR A 70 4.17 18.21 13.64
C TYR A 70 4.89 16.93 14.07
N ASP A 71 6.16 16.81 13.68
CA ASP A 71 7.02 15.69 14.02
C ASP A 71 7.99 16.12 15.14
N ASP A 72 7.86 15.45 16.28
CA ASP A 72 8.54 15.76 17.52
C ASP A 72 9.95 15.16 17.63
N GLY A 73 10.42 14.42 16.62
CA GLY A 73 11.62 13.61 16.78
C GLY A 73 12.95 14.33 16.63
N LEU A 74 13.13 15.43 17.37
CA LEU A 74 14.39 16.06 17.79
C LEU A 74 15.53 16.05 16.76
N GLY A 75 15.75 17.17 16.06
CA GLY A 75 16.83 17.36 15.08
C GLY A 75 16.60 16.62 13.77
N ALA A 76 15.97 15.44 13.80
CA ALA A 76 15.59 14.70 12.60
C ALA A 76 14.33 15.25 11.92
N ASN A 77 13.57 16.15 12.55
CA ASN A 77 12.31 16.60 11.95
C ASN A 77 12.49 17.49 10.71
N THR A 78 13.69 18.03 10.48
CA THR A 78 14.07 18.67 9.20
C THR A 78 13.99 17.70 8.03
N THR A 79 14.32 16.42 8.24
CA THR A 79 14.23 15.41 7.18
C THR A 79 12.78 14.97 6.96
N CYS A 80 12.02 14.87 8.05
CA CYS A 80 10.57 14.65 7.99
C CYS A 80 9.83 15.80 7.30
N ALA A 81 10.38 17.03 7.34
CA ALA A 81 9.78 18.19 6.72
C ALA A 81 9.61 18.03 5.21
N SER A 82 10.48 17.29 4.52
CA SER A 82 10.36 17.00 3.08
C SER A 82 8.96 16.52 2.68
N CYS A 83 8.34 15.69 3.53
CA CYS A 83 7.03 15.09 3.27
C CYS A 83 5.93 15.62 4.19
N LYS A 84 6.27 16.10 5.40
CA LYS A 84 5.29 16.50 6.42
C LYS A 84 5.17 18.02 6.58
N SER A 85 6.16 18.80 6.14
CA SER A 85 6.13 20.26 6.15
C SER A 85 7.03 20.84 5.04
N PRO A 86 6.71 20.62 3.76
CA PRO A 86 7.65 20.88 2.66
C PRO A 86 8.16 22.32 2.59
N ARG A 87 7.37 23.28 3.08
CA ARG A 87 7.76 24.70 3.20
C ARG A 87 8.88 24.97 4.21
N ASN A 88 9.07 24.10 5.20
CA ASN A 88 10.20 24.19 6.13
C ASN A 88 11.38 23.31 5.72
N TRP A 89 11.24 22.48 4.69
CA TRP A 89 12.30 21.58 4.30
C TRP A 89 13.49 22.37 3.77
N ASP A 90 14.68 21.98 4.21
CA ASP A 90 15.95 22.43 3.65
C ASP A 90 16.58 21.24 2.92
N PRO A 91 16.56 21.21 1.58
CA PRO A 91 17.17 20.13 0.80
C PRO A 91 18.69 20.08 0.94
N TYR A 92 19.33 21.16 1.39
CA TYR A 92 20.78 21.26 1.52
C TYR A 92 21.26 20.98 2.96
N ALA A 93 20.35 20.66 3.88
CA ALA A 93 20.72 20.27 5.22
C ALA A 93 21.51 18.95 5.19
N PRO A 94 22.66 18.84 5.90
CA PRO A 94 23.45 17.62 5.93
C PRO A 94 22.68 16.38 6.39
N ALA A 95 21.64 16.57 7.21
CA ALA A 95 20.76 15.49 7.66
C ALA A 95 19.88 14.90 6.55
N ALA A 96 19.66 15.59 5.42
CA ALA A 96 18.78 15.12 4.35
C ALA A 96 19.27 13.79 3.74
N GLU A 97 20.57 13.68 3.44
CA GLU A 97 21.17 12.45 2.92
C GLU A 97 21.13 11.32 3.95
N ILE A 98 21.48 11.63 5.21
CA ILE A 98 21.49 10.71 6.34
C ILE A 98 20.09 10.11 6.58
N ALA A 99 19.02 10.86 6.29
CA ALA A 99 17.64 10.43 6.48
C ALA A 99 17.21 9.26 5.58
N HIS A 100 17.92 9.06 4.47
CA HIS A 100 17.68 7.92 3.58
C HIS A 100 18.22 6.61 4.17
N ASP A 101 19.14 6.68 5.14
CA ASP A 101 19.56 5.51 5.91
C ASP A 101 18.56 5.23 7.04
N CYS A 102 17.73 4.22 6.81
CA CYS A 102 16.74 3.75 7.77
C CYS A 102 17.36 3.36 9.12
N SER A 103 18.61 2.89 9.16
CA SER A 103 19.28 2.46 10.39
C SER A 103 19.59 3.63 11.33
N LEU A 104 19.81 4.83 10.78
CA LEU A 104 20.17 6.03 11.53
C LEU A 104 18.95 6.76 12.10
N CYS A 105 17.79 6.61 11.46
CA CYS A 105 16.53 7.22 11.89
C CYS A 105 15.60 6.24 12.64
N LYS A 106 15.96 4.95 12.70
CA LYS A 106 15.12 3.89 13.29
C LYS A 106 14.77 4.22 14.74
N ARG A 107 13.47 4.34 15.01
CA ARG A 107 12.95 4.39 16.38
C ARG A 107 13.02 2.99 16.98
N GLU A 108 13.69 2.85 18.11
CA GLU A 108 13.41 1.75 19.02
C GLU A 108 12.03 2.01 19.66
N PRO A 109 11.07 1.07 19.60
CA PRO A 109 9.75 1.27 20.19
C PRO A 109 9.85 1.73 21.66
N GLY A 110 9.23 2.86 21.98
CA GLY A 110 9.22 3.44 23.32
C GLY A 110 10.44 4.29 23.69
N LYS A 111 11.43 4.45 22.79
CA LYS A 111 12.56 5.35 23.00
C LYS A 111 12.45 6.62 22.14
N PRO A 112 13.01 7.75 22.60
CA PRO A 112 13.11 8.95 21.77
C PRO A 112 13.97 8.66 20.53
N ARG A 113 13.68 9.36 19.43
CA ARG A 113 14.50 9.27 18.21
C ARG A 113 15.90 9.82 18.53
N PRO A 114 16.99 9.17 18.08
CA PRO A 114 18.32 9.75 18.21
C PRO A 114 18.41 11.06 17.41
N PRO A 115 19.18 12.06 17.89
CA PRO A 115 19.48 13.23 17.08
C PRO A 115 20.23 12.80 15.83
N LEU A 116 19.84 13.33 14.67
CA LEU A 116 20.60 13.14 13.44
C LEU A 116 21.70 14.20 13.35
N PRO A 117 22.98 13.82 13.12
CA PRO A 117 24.05 14.78 12.88
C PRO A 117 23.69 15.77 11.78
N GLY A 118 23.88 17.07 12.02
CA GLY A 118 23.50 18.13 11.10
C GLY A 118 21.99 18.39 10.98
N GLY A 119 21.18 17.70 11.77
CA GLY A 119 19.73 17.90 11.83
C GLY A 119 19.37 19.07 12.73
N VAL A 120 18.81 20.12 12.15
CA VAL A 120 18.26 21.25 12.91
C VAL A 120 16.83 20.90 13.32
N LEU A 121 16.45 21.23 14.56
CA LEU A 121 15.07 21.10 15.00
C LEU A 121 14.26 22.29 14.44
N ILE A 122 13.22 22.01 13.65
CA ILE A 122 12.16 23.00 13.36
C ILE A 122 11.21 23.00 14.54
N THR A 123 11.04 24.14 15.22
CA THR A 123 10.12 24.21 16.36
C THR A 123 8.67 24.04 15.92
N GLN A 124 7.79 23.64 16.84
CA GLN A 124 6.36 23.52 16.54
C GLN A 124 5.74 24.85 16.06
N SER A 125 6.22 25.99 16.56
CA SER A 125 5.80 27.32 16.12
C SER A 125 6.24 27.67 14.69
N GLU A 126 7.34 27.08 14.21
CA GLU A 126 7.87 27.31 12.87
C GLU A 126 7.33 26.31 11.85
N TRP A 127 6.86 25.15 12.32
CA TRP A 127 6.30 24.07 11.51
C TRP A 127 5.05 24.51 10.76
N LYS A 128 5.05 24.35 9.43
CA LYS A 128 3.98 24.77 8.53
C LYS A 128 2.98 23.67 8.20
N SER A 129 3.29 22.41 8.49
CA SER A 129 2.54 21.25 8.00
C SER A 129 2.42 21.28 6.46
N ILE A 130 1.56 20.42 5.90
CA ILE A 130 1.20 20.51 4.48
C ILE A 130 0.03 21.49 4.34
N THR A 131 0.23 22.54 3.56
CA THR A 131 -0.74 23.62 3.27
C THR A 131 -1.24 23.53 1.83
N CYS A 132 -2.30 24.28 1.47
CA CYS A 132 -2.91 24.22 0.14
C CYS A 132 -1.91 24.56 -0.98
N ASP A 133 -1.01 25.50 -0.72
CA ASP A 133 0.06 25.93 -1.61
C ASP A 133 1.15 24.89 -1.85
N VAL A 134 1.13 23.74 -1.17
CA VAL A 134 2.01 22.61 -1.53
C VAL A 134 1.48 21.88 -2.76
N CYS A 135 0.16 21.83 -2.93
CA CYS A 135 -0.54 21.03 -3.95
C CYS A 135 -1.21 21.89 -5.04
N HIS A 136 -1.40 23.17 -4.78
CA HIS A 136 -2.11 24.10 -5.64
C HIS A 136 -1.36 25.43 -5.72
N GLN A 137 -1.18 25.97 -6.91
CA GLN A 137 -0.51 27.25 -7.06
C GLN A 137 -1.43 28.39 -6.56
N PRO A 138 -0.96 29.27 -5.66
CA PRO A 138 -1.69 30.46 -5.22
C PRO A 138 -1.95 31.41 -6.38
N VAL A 139 -3.17 31.97 -6.43
CA VAL A 139 -3.59 32.98 -7.41
C VAL A 139 -4.42 34.05 -6.69
N GLY A 140 -3.81 35.21 -6.43
CA GLY A 140 -4.41 36.24 -5.60
C GLY A 140 -4.71 35.72 -4.19
N ASN A 141 -5.97 35.82 -3.76
CA ASN A 141 -6.44 35.33 -2.45
C ASN A 141 -7.04 33.91 -2.52
N SER A 142 -6.83 33.19 -3.62
CA SER A 142 -7.32 31.82 -3.83
C SER A 142 -6.22 30.95 -4.43
N TYR A 143 -6.60 29.81 -4.99
CA TYR A 143 -5.71 28.81 -5.57
C TYR A 143 -6.21 28.38 -6.93
N SER A 144 -5.29 28.04 -7.82
CA SER A 144 -5.63 27.25 -9.01
C SER A 144 -6.07 25.85 -8.58
N THR A 145 -7.16 25.35 -9.16
CA THR A 145 -7.59 23.97 -8.94
C THR A 145 -6.80 22.95 -9.76
N ALA A 146 -5.96 23.41 -10.70
CA ALA A 146 -4.99 22.55 -11.35
C ALA A 146 -4.00 22.02 -10.30
N LEU A 147 -3.60 20.76 -10.46
CA LEU A 147 -2.63 20.15 -9.56
C LEU A 147 -1.23 20.66 -9.89
N SER A 148 -0.50 21.01 -8.84
CA SER A 148 0.89 21.41 -8.90
C SER A 148 1.61 20.92 -7.65
N PHE A 149 2.94 20.86 -7.69
CA PHE A 149 3.73 20.58 -6.50
C PHE A 149 4.67 21.75 -6.25
N TRP A 150 4.65 22.30 -5.04
CA TRP A 150 5.71 23.22 -4.61
C TRP A 150 7.00 22.43 -4.39
N ASN A 151 7.95 22.58 -5.31
CA ASN A 151 9.29 22.05 -5.13
C ASN A 151 10.12 23.06 -4.34
N GLN A 152 10.44 22.71 -3.10
CA GLN A 152 11.22 23.54 -2.19
C GLN A 152 12.68 23.71 -2.62
N GLU A 153 13.26 22.73 -3.31
CA GLU A 153 14.65 22.77 -3.80
C GLU A 153 14.83 23.79 -4.91
N THR A 154 13.89 23.82 -5.86
CA THR A 154 13.91 24.77 -6.97
C THR A 154 13.16 26.06 -6.65
N GLN A 155 12.38 26.08 -5.56
CA GLN A 155 11.46 27.16 -5.18
C GLN A 155 10.46 27.51 -6.30
N THR A 156 9.99 26.50 -7.03
CA THR A 156 9.03 26.66 -8.12
C THR A 156 7.88 25.68 -8.03
N TYR A 157 6.78 26.01 -8.71
CA TYR A 157 5.66 25.09 -8.88
C TYR A 157 5.89 24.20 -10.10
N GLU A 158 5.81 22.90 -9.89
CA GLU A 158 5.84 21.90 -10.94
C GLU A 158 4.40 21.49 -11.27
N ALA A 159 4.02 21.55 -12.55
CA ALA A 159 2.74 21.00 -12.98
C ALA A 159 2.76 19.47 -12.86
N VAL A 160 1.70 18.89 -12.29
CA VAL A 160 1.52 17.44 -12.21
C VAL A 160 0.19 17.06 -12.85
N SER A 161 0.15 15.96 -13.61
CA SER A 161 -1.02 15.66 -14.45
C SER A 161 -2.18 15.04 -13.69
N ASN A 162 -1.91 14.42 -12.53
CA ASN A 162 -2.91 13.71 -11.74
C ASN A 162 -2.48 13.53 -10.28
N SER A 163 -3.39 12.98 -9.46
CA SER A 163 -3.15 12.79 -8.03
C SER A 163 -2.05 11.76 -7.76
N MET A 164 -1.89 10.75 -8.62
CA MET A 164 -0.82 9.77 -8.48
C MET A 164 0.56 10.43 -8.53
N GLN A 165 0.79 11.31 -9.52
CA GLN A 165 2.05 12.05 -9.64
C GLN A 165 2.27 13.00 -8.46
N LEU A 166 1.22 13.68 -7.99
CA LEU A 166 1.29 14.57 -6.84
C LEU A 166 1.64 13.81 -5.55
N CYS A 167 0.91 12.73 -5.26
CA CYS A 167 1.15 11.90 -4.07
C CYS A 167 2.54 11.27 -4.12
N ASN A 168 3.01 10.88 -5.30
CA ASN A 168 4.37 10.39 -5.54
C ASN A 168 5.46 11.47 -5.37
N LYS A 169 5.15 12.69 -4.92
CA LYS A 169 6.19 13.63 -4.46
C LYS A 169 6.60 13.39 -3.01
N CYS A 170 5.70 12.81 -2.20
CA CYS A 170 5.95 12.51 -0.78
C CYS A 170 5.88 11.01 -0.46
N HIS A 171 5.09 10.23 -1.21
CA HIS A 171 4.89 8.79 -1.00
C HIS A 171 5.78 7.96 -1.94
N THR A 172 7.09 8.23 -1.93
CA THR A 172 8.09 7.48 -2.71
C THR A 172 8.97 6.60 -1.83
N GLY A 173 9.52 5.55 -2.44
CA GLY A 173 10.77 4.94 -1.96
C GLY A 173 10.70 4.15 -0.65
N ALA A 174 11.91 3.96 -0.08
CA ALA A 174 12.22 3.01 0.99
C ALA A 174 11.70 3.39 2.39
N HIS A 175 11.02 4.55 2.55
CA HIS A 175 10.40 4.99 3.80
C HIS A 175 9.09 4.23 4.14
N GLY A 176 8.92 3.03 3.58
CA GLY A 176 7.82 2.11 3.87
C GLY A 176 6.55 2.35 3.07
N PHE A 177 6.61 3.17 2.03
CA PHE A 177 5.45 3.63 1.27
C PHE A 177 5.65 3.41 -0.23
N ASP A 178 5.89 2.17 -0.64
CA ASP A 178 5.91 1.78 -2.05
C ASP A 178 4.50 1.63 -2.66
N VAL A 179 3.62 2.54 -2.22
CA VAL A 179 2.16 2.49 -2.37
C VAL A 179 1.78 2.72 -3.82
N ILE A 180 2.58 3.53 -4.51
CA ILE A 180 2.44 3.88 -5.92
C ILE A 180 2.79 2.66 -6.78
N ARG A 181 3.88 1.93 -6.47
CA ARG A 181 4.20 0.68 -7.15
C ARG A 181 3.17 -0.40 -6.86
N GLU A 182 2.74 -0.54 -5.61
CA GLU A 182 1.74 -1.53 -5.22
C GLU A 182 0.41 -1.32 -5.94
N GLN A 183 -0.04 -0.07 -6.01
CA GLN A 183 -1.21 0.26 -6.78
C GLN A 183 -0.99 -0.02 -8.27
N SER A 184 0.18 0.27 -8.83
CA SER A 184 0.41 0.10 -10.27
C SER A 184 0.38 -1.37 -10.69
N VAL A 185 0.72 -2.29 -9.77
CA VAL A 185 0.61 -3.73 -10.01
C VAL A 185 -0.75 -4.33 -9.60
N SER A 186 -1.55 -3.61 -8.81
CA SER A 186 -2.87 -4.02 -8.30
C SER A 186 -3.80 -4.60 -9.37
N PRO A 187 -4.17 -5.89 -9.31
CA PRO A 187 -5.09 -6.49 -10.28
C PRO A 187 -6.48 -5.82 -10.31
N ALA A 188 -6.98 -5.33 -9.18
CA ALA A 188 -8.33 -4.77 -9.08
C ALA A 188 -8.43 -3.30 -9.51
N HIS A 189 -7.41 -2.49 -9.24
CA HIS A 189 -7.49 -1.03 -9.36
C HIS A 189 -6.31 -0.40 -10.10
N ARG A 190 -5.62 -1.15 -10.97
CA ARG A 190 -4.52 -0.63 -11.79
C ARG A 190 -4.94 0.62 -12.57
N GLY A 191 -4.07 1.64 -12.56
CA GLY A 191 -4.29 2.89 -13.31
C GLY A 191 -5.30 3.84 -12.67
N TRP A 192 -5.85 3.50 -11.50
CA TRP A 192 -6.65 4.45 -10.73
C TRP A 192 -5.79 5.53 -10.08
N ASP A 193 -6.34 6.73 -9.98
CA ASP A 193 -5.77 7.82 -9.21
C ASP A 193 -6.01 7.63 -7.71
N CYS A 194 -5.08 8.07 -6.87
CA CYS A 194 -5.13 7.94 -5.40
C CYS A 194 -6.46 8.47 -4.82
N ILE A 195 -6.92 9.61 -5.32
CA ILE A 195 -8.13 10.27 -4.80
C ILE A 195 -9.41 9.49 -5.06
N ARG A 196 -9.40 8.50 -5.97
CA ARG A 196 -10.56 7.62 -6.19
C ARG A 196 -10.87 6.73 -4.99
N CYS A 197 -9.87 6.46 -4.13
CA CYS A 197 -10.05 5.66 -2.91
C CYS A 197 -9.83 6.44 -1.61
N HIS A 198 -9.10 7.58 -1.67
CA HIS A 198 -8.77 8.37 -0.47
C HIS A 198 -9.57 9.67 -0.33
N GLY A 199 -10.26 10.10 -1.40
CA GLY A 199 -10.96 11.39 -1.47
C GLY A 199 -10.01 12.59 -1.46
N SER A 200 -10.39 13.66 -2.17
CA SER A 200 -9.63 14.91 -2.11
C SER A 200 -9.79 15.57 -0.74
N HIS A 201 -8.71 16.14 -0.20
CA HIS A 201 -8.72 16.89 1.06
C HIS A 201 -9.31 16.15 2.27
N ASN A 202 -9.27 14.81 2.32
CA ASN A 202 -9.93 14.01 3.37
C ASN A 202 -11.48 13.97 3.24
N ALA A 203 -12.01 14.17 2.03
CA ALA A 203 -13.35 13.71 1.68
C ALA A 203 -13.44 12.19 1.93
N THR A 204 -14.54 11.74 2.53
CA THR A 204 -14.70 10.32 2.86
C THR A 204 -14.99 9.52 1.60
N VAL A 205 -14.20 8.48 1.37
CA VAL A 205 -14.44 7.46 0.34
C VAL A 205 -14.33 6.10 1.01
N LYS A 206 -15.23 5.19 0.63
CA LYS A 206 -15.29 3.81 1.14
C LYS A 206 -15.41 2.85 -0.05
N CYS A 207 -14.95 1.61 0.13
CA CYS A 207 -15.10 0.57 -0.89
C CYS A 207 -16.56 0.41 -1.32
N ILE A 208 -17.49 0.51 -0.36
CA ILE A 208 -18.93 0.34 -0.59
C ILE A 208 -19.58 1.48 -1.36
N ASP A 209 -18.88 2.59 -1.59
CA ASP A 209 -19.40 3.68 -2.43
C ASP A 209 -19.45 3.24 -3.91
N CYS A 210 -18.63 2.24 -4.29
CA CYS A 210 -18.58 1.64 -5.63
C CYS A 210 -18.94 0.15 -5.66
N HIS A 211 -18.84 -0.55 -4.52
CA HIS A 211 -19.08 -1.99 -4.43
C HIS A 211 -20.29 -2.32 -3.55
N ASP A 212 -21.28 -3.02 -4.11
CA ASP A 212 -22.35 -3.60 -3.31
C ASP A 212 -21.90 -4.91 -2.67
N ILE A 213 -21.56 -4.86 -1.38
CA ILE A 213 -21.11 -6.00 -0.60
C ILE A 213 -22.24 -6.94 -0.18
N THR A 214 -23.49 -6.55 -0.37
CA THR A 214 -24.68 -7.34 -0.02
C THR A 214 -25.13 -8.25 -1.17
N GLN A 215 -24.50 -8.11 -2.34
CA GLN A 215 -24.83 -8.84 -3.55
C GLN A 215 -23.63 -9.66 -4.07
N GLY A 216 -23.93 -10.62 -4.93
CA GLY A 216 -22.92 -11.46 -5.60
C GLY A 216 -22.30 -12.53 -4.70
N ARG A 217 -21.24 -13.16 -5.22
CA ARG A 217 -20.63 -14.37 -4.63
C ARG A 217 -20.02 -14.15 -3.24
N GLY A 218 -19.59 -12.92 -2.94
CA GLY A 218 -18.95 -12.56 -1.66
C GLY A 218 -19.93 -12.16 -0.55
N ALA A 219 -21.23 -11.99 -0.84
CA ALA A 219 -22.18 -11.39 0.10
C ALA A 219 -22.27 -12.10 1.45
N VAL A 220 -22.37 -13.44 1.42
CA VAL A 220 -22.41 -14.26 2.65
C VAL A 220 -21.13 -14.10 3.45
N ALA A 221 -19.96 -14.10 2.79
CA ALA A 221 -18.68 -13.92 3.47
C ALA A 221 -18.57 -12.53 4.10
N HIS A 222 -18.97 -11.46 3.40
CA HIS A 222 -18.98 -10.11 3.98
C HIS A 222 -19.88 -10.02 5.21
N ALA A 223 -21.07 -10.61 5.16
CA ALA A 223 -22.00 -10.63 6.29
C ALA A 223 -21.43 -11.39 7.51
N GLN A 224 -20.65 -12.45 7.28
CA GLN A 224 -20.02 -13.26 8.33
C GLN A 224 -18.74 -12.65 8.92
N HIS A 225 -18.17 -11.63 8.28
CA HIS A 225 -16.88 -11.03 8.69
C HIS A 225 -16.98 -9.52 8.97
N PRO A 226 -17.87 -9.07 9.87
CA PRO A 226 -18.05 -7.64 10.15
C PRO A 226 -16.82 -6.97 10.79
N ASN A 227 -15.91 -7.76 11.37
CA ASN A 227 -14.69 -7.30 12.04
C ASN A 227 -13.42 -7.50 11.20
N VAL A 228 -13.56 -7.73 9.89
CA VAL A 228 -12.43 -7.89 8.98
C VAL A 228 -12.41 -6.73 8.00
N ASP A 229 -11.29 -6.01 7.92
CA ASP A 229 -11.10 -4.96 6.91
C ASP A 229 -11.08 -5.58 5.52
N CYS A 230 -11.66 -4.91 4.52
CA CYS A 230 -11.72 -5.42 3.15
C CYS A 230 -10.32 -5.84 2.64
N THR A 231 -9.31 -5.02 2.95
CA THR A 231 -7.94 -5.27 2.50
C THR A 231 -7.27 -6.43 3.23
N ALA A 232 -7.83 -6.92 4.35
CA ALA A 232 -7.29 -8.10 5.03
C ALA A 232 -7.48 -9.38 4.22
N CYS A 233 -8.61 -9.49 3.50
CA CYS A 233 -8.92 -10.63 2.63
C CYS A 233 -8.47 -10.38 1.18
N HIS A 234 -8.60 -9.14 0.71
CA HIS A 234 -8.39 -8.75 -0.69
C HIS A 234 -6.98 -8.25 -1.00
N ASP A 235 -6.04 -8.38 -0.07
CA ASP A 235 -4.63 -8.08 -0.31
C ASP A 235 -4.00 -9.08 -1.28
N ALA A 236 -3.28 -8.55 -2.27
CA ALA A 236 -2.40 -9.27 -3.20
C ALA A 236 -0.92 -9.01 -2.92
N GLY A 237 -0.59 -8.23 -1.89
CA GLY A 237 0.77 -7.88 -1.49
C GLY A 237 1.37 -8.80 -0.42
N ASP A 238 0.70 -9.91 -0.09
CA ASP A 238 1.12 -10.89 0.92
C ASP A 238 1.46 -10.27 2.30
N LEU A 239 0.76 -9.20 2.66
CA LEU A 239 0.94 -8.53 3.94
C LEU A 239 0.49 -9.44 5.10
N PRO A 240 1.22 -9.49 6.23
CA PRO A 240 0.74 -10.21 7.40
C PRO A 240 -0.58 -9.64 7.91
N ILE A 241 -1.42 -10.45 8.53
CA ILE A 241 -2.66 -9.99 9.16
C ILE A 241 -2.48 -9.89 10.67
N TRP A 242 -3.04 -8.83 11.23
CA TRP A 242 -3.03 -8.55 12.64
C TRP A 242 -4.43 -8.17 13.09
N GLN A 243 -4.78 -8.56 14.31
CA GLN A 243 -5.94 -8.04 15.01
C GLN A 243 -5.49 -6.94 15.97
N ASP A 244 -6.10 -5.76 15.90
CA ASP A 244 -5.72 -4.63 16.74
C ASP A 244 -6.07 -4.88 18.23
N PRO A 245 -5.08 -5.01 19.13
CA PRO A 245 -5.30 -5.28 20.54
C PRO A 245 -5.49 -4.00 21.36
N TYR A 246 -5.36 -2.81 20.75
CA TYR A 246 -5.36 -1.54 21.48
C TYR A 246 -6.78 -1.00 21.62
N SER A 247 -7.31 -1.00 22.84
CA SER A 247 -8.68 -0.56 23.14
C SER A 247 -8.94 0.92 22.82
N ASN A 248 -7.90 1.75 22.75
CA ASN A 248 -7.99 3.16 22.36
C ASN A 248 -7.87 3.36 20.83
N SER A 249 -7.64 2.30 20.05
CA SER A 249 -7.61 2.39 18.60
C SER A 249 -9.01 2.42 18.02
N ARG A 250 -9.21 3.23 16.99
CA ARG A 250 -10.44 3.21 16.16
C ARG A 250 -10.65 1.89 15.41
N PHE A 251 -9.65 1.02 15.43
CA PHE A 251 -9.65 -0.27 14.78
C PHE A 251 -9.61 -1.44 15.77
N PHE A 252 -9.83 -1.19 17.07
CA PHE A 252 -9.82 -2.22 18.10
C PHE A 252 -10.60 -3.48 17.68
N GLN A 253 -9.96 -4.63 17.84
CA GLN A 253 -10.43 -5.98 17.45
C GLN A 253 -10.68 -6.21 15.95
N LYS A 254 -10.41 -5.25 15.06
CA LYS A 254 -10.49 -5.47 13.61
C LYS A 254 -9.25 -6.20 13.10
N TYR A 255 -9.47 -7.12 12.17
CA TYR A 255 -8.40 -7.77 11.40
C TYR A 255 -8.03 -6.93 10.20
N MET A 256 -6.74 -6.68 10.00
CA MET A 256 -6.23 -5.83 8.92
C MET A 256 -4.79 -6.18 8.53
N PRO A 257 -4.37 -5.82 7.31
CA PRO A 257 -2.98 -5.91 6.91
C PRO A 257 -2.07 -5.12 7.86
N LEU A 258 -1.04 -5.81 8.34
CA LEU A 258 0.04 -5.23 9.10
C LEU A 258 1.15 -4.82 8.13
N ARG A 259 1.25 -3.52 7.94
CA ARG A 259 2.49 -2.90 7.47
C ARG A 259 3.09 -2.12 8.62
N THR A 260 4.41 -2.25 8.76
CA THR A 260 5.19 -1.40 9.66
C THR A 260 5.88 -0.36 8.79
N ALA A 261 5.40 0.87 8.86
CA ALA A 261 6.05 2.03 8.26
C ALA A 261 6.01 3.16 9.29
N HIS A 262 7.17 3.62 9.75
CA HIS A 262 7.29 4.55 10.88
C HIS A 262 6.55 4.04 12.15
N ASP A 263 5.95 4.96 12.90
CA ASP A 263 5.12 4.70 14.08
C ASP A 263 3.69 4.23 13.73
N LEU A 264 3.35 4.18 12.45
CA LEU A 264 2.06 3.68 11.99
C LEU A 264 2.09 2.15 11.99
N ARG A 265 1.34 1.57 12.93
CA ARG A 265 1.01 0.16 12.95
C ARG A 265 -0.26 -0.04 12.13
N SER A 266 -0.19 -0.90 11.11
CA SER A 266 -1.24 -1.23 10.14
C SER A 266 -1.54 -0.13 9.12
N TRP A 267 -1.48 -0.53 7.85
CA TRP A 267 -1.81 0.32 6.72
C TRP A 267 -2.52 -0.58 5.70
N PRO A 268 -3.66 -0.16 5.12
CA PRO A 268 -4.38 -0.97 4.15
C PRO A 268 -3.48 -1.25 2.94
N SER A 269 -3.66 -2.41 2.33
CA SER A 269 -2.92 -2.74 1.11
C SER A 269 -3.36 -1.86 -0.06
N HIS A 270 -2.40 -1.47 -0.90
CA HIS A 270 -2.65 -0.81 -2.18
C HIS A 270 -2.57 -1.78 -3.36
N ASN A 271 -2.09 -3.00 -3.12
CA ASN A 271 -2.12 -4.10 -4.08
C ASN A 271 -3.34 -4.98 -3.76
N LEU A 272 -4.43 -4.77 -4.50
CA LEU A 272 -5.73 -5.38 -4.21
C LEU A 272 -6.16 -6.33 -5.33
N GLN A 273 -6.84 -7.40 -4.95
CA GLN A 273 -7.38 -8.40 -5.85
C GLN A 273 -8.81 -8.80 -5.47
N THR A 274 -9.55 -9.35 -6.42
CA THR A 274 -10.91 -9.85 -6.18
C THR A 274 -10.95 -11.21 -5.52
N ILE A 275 -9.85 -11.97 -5.59
CA ILE A 275 -9.71 -13.28 -4.94
C ILE A 275 -9.40 -13.07 -3.45
N ALA A 276 -10.09 -13.80 -2.57
CA ALA A 276 -9.84 -13.76 -1.14
C ALA A 276 -9.06 -15.00 -0.70
N ASP A 277 -8.09 -14.83 0.20
CA ASP A 277 -7.37 -15.93 0.86
C ASP A 277 -7.78 -16.02 2.34
N CYS A 278 -8.69 -16.94 2.68
CA CYS A 278 -9.16 -17.03 4.06
C CYS A 278 -8.11 -17.64 5.01
N ARG A 279 -6.99 -18.20 4.49
CA ARG A 279 -5.86 -18.68 5.33
C ARG A 279 -5.20 -17.56 6.11
N ARG A 280 -5.41 -16.32 5.66
CA ARG A 280 -4.87 -15.12 6.30
C ARG A 280 -5.46 -14.86 7.69
N CYS A 281 -6.64 -15.39 8.01
CA CYS A 281 -7.32 -15.19 9.29
C CYS A 281 -7.72 -16.50 9.99
N HIS A 282 -8.00 -17.56 9.23
CA HIS A 282 -8.54 -18.82 9.75
C HIS A 282 -7.44 -19.82 10.14
N HIS A 283 -6.45 -19.40 10.91
CA HIS A 283 -5.36 -20.26 11.32
C HIS A 283 -5.22 -20.29 12.85
N PRO A 284 -4.45 -21.22 13.43
CA PRO A 284 -4.20 -21.24 14.86
C PRO A 284 -3.71 -19.87 15.34
N GLN A 285 -4.47 -19.28 16.25
CA GLN A 285 -4.21 -17.91 16.71
C GLN A 285 -3.09 -17.87 17.76
N GLY A 286 -2.36 -16.76 17.75
CA GLY A 286 -1.29 -16.38 18.67
C GLY A 286 -1.15 -14.86 18.65
N LYS A 287 -0.51 -14.25 19.66
CA LYS A 287 -0.58 -12.80 19.96
C LYS A 287 -0.06 -11.85 18.86
N LEU A 288 0.65 -12.35 17.85
CA LEU A 288 1.09 -11.61 16.67
C LEU A 288 1.28 -12.60 15.52
N GLN A 289 0.80 -12.28 14.33
CA GLN A 289 0.85 -13.20 13.19
C GLN A 289 1.56 -12.51 12.04
N ILE A 290 2.78 -12.95 11.77
CA ILE A 290 3.69 -12.31 10.79
C ILE A 290 3.77 -13.09 9.48
N THR A 291 3.02 -14.18 9.35
CA THR A 291 3.02 -15.08 8.19
C THR A 291 1.62 -15.58 7.90
N VAL A 292 1.21 -15.65 6.63
CA VAL A 292 0.02 -16.40 6.21
C VAL A 292 0.21 -17.85 6.61
N ALA A 293 -0.76 -18.44 7.30
CA ALA A 293 -0.61 -19.81 7.74
C ALA A 293 -0.58 -20.77 6.54
N PRO A 294 0.34 -21.74 6.53
CA PRO A 294 0.40 -22.73 5.45
C PRO A 294 -0.85 -23.61 5.43
N GLN A 295 -1.56 -23.72 6.57
CA GLN A 295 -2.76 -24.53 6.73
C GLN A 295 -3.76 -23.82 7.66
N VAL A 296 -5.03 -23.86 7.26
CA VAL A 296 -6.17 -23.48 8.08
C VAL A 296 -6.56 -24.69 8.91
N ARG A 297 -6.58 -24.55 10.24
CA ARG A 297 -7.15 -25.61 11.09
C ARG A 297 -8.66 -25.43 11.08
N CYS A 298 -9.32 -26.24 10.27
CA CYS A 298 -10.76 -26.45 10.30
C CYS A 298 -11.12 -27.40 11.46
N ASP A 299 -10.82 -27.03 12.70
CA ASP A 299 -11.27 -27.77 13.91
C ASP A 299 -12.43 -27.06 14.62
N ASN A 300 -12.82 -25.87 14.14
CA ASN A 300 -14.10 -25.26 14.51
C ASN A 300 -15.24 -25.99 13.80
N GLN A 301 -16.20 -26.51 14.57
CA GLN A 301 -17.40 -27.20 14.07
C GLN A 301 -18.20 -26.38 13.05
N SER A 302 -18.07 -25.05 13.08
CA SER A 302 -18.67 -24.12 12.12
C SER A 302 -17.89 -23.99 10.79
N CYS A 303 -16.69 -24.55 10.69
CA CYS A 303 -15.79 -24.44 9.54
C CYS A 303 -15.21 -25.81 9.09
N HIS A 304 -15.98 -26.89 9.30
CA HIS A 304 -15.75 -28.31 8.93
C HIS A 304 -15.17 -29.19 10.03
N ALA A 305 -15.59 -30.47 10.06
CA ALA A 305 -15.02 -31.50 10.92
C ALA A 305 -13.88 -32.30 10.24
N GLU A 306 -13.51 -31.97 9.00
CA GLU A 306 -12.60 -32.82 8.19
C GLU A 306 -11.53 -32.07 7.36
N GLY A 307 -11.21 -30.80 7.67
CA GLY A 307 -9.96 -30.21 7.16
C GLY A 307 -9.87 -29.95 5.65
N ALA A 308 -10.95 -29.50 5.00
CA ALA A 308 -10.92 -29.25 3.55
C ALA A 308 -10.10 -27.99 3.17
N SER A 309 -9.18 -28.19 2.23
CA SER A 309 -8.56 -27.14 1.41
C SER A 309 -9.60 -26.27 0.70
N PHE A 310 -9.24 -25.01 0.42
CA PHE A 310 -10.05 -23.95 -0.20
C PHE A 310 -10.77 -24.33 -1.50
N ASP A 311 -10.32 -25.36 -2.19
CA ASP A 311 -10.95 -25.82 -3.43
C ASP A 311 -12.32 -26.53 -3.21
N TRP A 312 -12.68 -26.86 -1.97
CA TRP A 312 -13.80 -27.77 -1.67
C TRP A 312 -14.82 -27.28 -0.62
N CYS A 313 -14.86 -26.01 -0.22
CA CYS A 313 -15.84 -25.54 0.77
C CYS A 313 -17.28 -25.48 0.18
N PRO A 314 -18.24 -26.31 0.64
CA PRO A 314 -19.62 -26.33 0.14
C PRO A 314 -20.51 -25.18 0.69
N GLN A 315 -20.03 -24.40 1.67
CA GLN A 315 -20.72 -23.22 2.19
C GLN A 315 -20.63 -22.01 1.25
N PHE A 316 -19.83 -22.11 0.20
CA PHE A 316 -19.85 -21.18 -0.92
C PHE A 316 -20.68 -21.82 -2.05
N PRO A 317 -21.91 -21.33 -2.30
CA PRO A 317 -22.66 -21.75 -3.48
C PRO A 317 -21.82 -21.41 -4.71
N ARG A 318 -21.44 -22.45 -5.47
CA ARG A 318 -20.81 -22.29 -6.77
C ARG A 318 -21.91 -22.22 -7.81
N ASP A 319 -21.82 -21.26 -8.73
CA ASP A 319 -22.46 -21.45 -10.02
C ASP A 319 -21.79 -22.68 -10.66
N ALA A 320 -22.56 -23.63 -11.17
CA ALA A 320 -22.01 -24.57 -12.16
C ALA A 320 -21.39 -23.72 -13.27
N ALA A 321 -20.10 -23.97 -13.57
CA ALA A 321 -19.21 -23.23 -14.47
C ALA A 321 -19.87 -22.12 -15.33
N PRO A 322 -19.32 -20.89 -15.39
CA PRO A 322 -19.83 -19.89 -16.33
C PRO A 322 -19.89 -20.53 -17.72
N LYS A 323 -21.11 -20.63 -18.27
CA LYS A 323 -21.29 -21.01 -19.67
C LYS A 323 -20.62 -19.94 -20.49
N VAL A 324 -19.37 -20.18 -20.84
CA VAL A 324 -18.67 -19.43 -21.88
C VAL A 324 -19.46 -19.69 -23.16
N THR A 325 -20.39 -18.80 -23.45
CA THR A 325 -20.89 -18.61 -24.82
C THR A 325 -20.11 -17.43 -25.34
N LEU A 326 -19.03 -17.72 -26.05
CA LEU A 326 -18.32 -16.73 -26.86
C LEU A 326 -19.28 -16.26 -27.97
N PRO A 327 -19.29 -14.97 -28.33
CA PRO A 327 -19.71 -14.56 -29.67
C PRO A 327 -18.76 -15.09 -30.75
#